data_AF-A0A377KDW9-F1
#
_entry.id   AF-A0A377KDW9-F1
#
_cell.length_a   1.000
_cell.length_b   1.000
_cell.length_c   1.000
_cell.angle_alpha   90.00
_cell.angle_beta   90.00
_cell.angle_gamma   90.00
#
_symmetry.space_group_name_H-M   'P 1'
#
loop_
_entity.id
_entity.type
_entity.pdbx_description
1 polymer ?
#
loop_
_entity_poly.entity_id
_entity_poly.type
_entity_poly.pdbx_seq_one_letter_code
_entity_poly.pdbx_strand_id
1 'polypeptide(L)' 'MCAEILRLINEVGEKLVGYAWVMEYTERKGLHIHFVGYLNGQSHRSSYLVSRLMGDIWRRVTGGGWLLPLVPV' A
#
# COMPACT_ATOMS: atom_id res chain seq x y z
N MET A 1 -0.85 1.63 13.45
CA MET A 1 -0.96 2.24 12.11
C MET A 1 0.31 2.90 11.61
N CYS A 2 0.90 3.87 12.30
CA CYS A 2 2.13 4.52 11.79
C CYS A 2 3.32 3.55 11.67
N ALA A 3 3.49 2.60 12.60
CA ALA A 3 4.53 1.58 12.49
C ALA A 3 4.29 0.60 11.33
N GLU A 4 3.03 0.32 11.00
CA GLU A 4 2.64 -0.63 9.96
C GLU A 4 2.86 -0.03 8.57
N ILE A 5 2.52 1.25 8.38
CA ILE A 5 2.76 1.94 7.12
C ILE A 5 4.27 2.14 6.87
N LEU A 6 5.06 2.41 7.92
CA LEU A 6 6.52 2.48 7.82
C LEU A 6 7.12 1.13 7.41
N ARG A 7 6.60 0.01 7.93
CA ARG A 7 7.01 -1.33 7.49
C ARG A 7 6.65 -1.59 6.02
N LEU A 8 5.44 -1.24 5.59
CA LEU A 8 5.04 -1.34 4.18
C LEU A 8 6.00 -0.53 3.28
N ILE A 9 6.27 0.72 3.65
CA ILE A 9 7.18 1.60 2.90
C ILE A 9 8.58 1.02 2.85
N ASN A 10 9.13 0.52 3.95
CA ASN A 10 10.47 -0.07 3.96
C ASN A 10 10.58 -1.30 3.05
N GLU A 11 9.53 -2.12 2.97
CA GLU A 11 9.54 -3.34 2.15
C GLU A 11 9.28 -3.09 0.66
N VAL A 12 8.55 -2.03 0.32
CA VAL A 12 8.18 -1.69 -1.07
C VAL A 12 9.02 -0.54 -1.61
N GLY A 13 9.74 0.18 -0.75
CA GLY A 13 10.40 1.45 -1.03
C GLY A 13 11.39 1.40 -2.19
N GLU A 14 12.17 0.33 -2.32
CA GLU A 14 13.11 0.17 -3.45
C GLU A 14 12.41 0.05 -4.82
N LYS A 15 11.10 -0.26 -4.83
CA LYS A 15 10.29 -0.35 -6.04
C LYS A 15 9.59 0.97 -6.37
N LEU A 16 9.54 1.91 -5.43
CA LEU A 16 8.83 3.17 -5.53
C LEU A 16 9.81 4.31 -5.83
N VAL A 17 9.49 5.12 -6.83
CA VAL A 17 10.23 6.37 -7.12
C VAL A 17 9.69 7.54 -6.29
N GLY A 18 8.51 7.38 -5.72
CA GLY A 18 7.87 8.32 -4.81
C GLY A 18 6.60 7.71 -4.24
N TYR A 19 6.13 8.21 -3.10
CA TYR A 19 4.89 7.76 -2.50
C TYR A 19 4.22 8.86 -1.67
N ALA A 20 2.91 8.75 -1.51
CA ALA A 20 2.11 9.56 -0.61
C ALA A 20 1.06 8.67 0.07
N TRP A 21 0.72 8.97 1.32
CA TRP A 21 -0.34 8.25 2.02
C TRP A 21 -1.08 9.16 2.99
N VAL A 22 -2.34 8.83 3.24
CA VAL A 22 -3.19 9.50 4.23
C VAL A 22 -4.02 8.47 4.98
N MET A 23 -4.30 8.75 6.24
CA MET A 23 -5.24 7.99 7.05
C MET A 23 -6.54 8.77 7.16
N GLU A 24 -7.64 8.11 6.80
CA GLU A 24 -8.97 8.71 6.77
C GLU A 24 -9.95 7.88 7.59
N TYR A 25 -10.89 8.56 8.23
CA TYR A 25 -12.02 7.92 8.90
C TYR A 25 -13.31 8.29 8.19
N THR A 26 -14.13 7.29 7.87
CA THR A 26 -15.50 7.50 7.38
C THR A 26 -16.46 6.63 8.18
N GLU A 27 -17.67 7.12 8.44
CA GLU A 27 -18.66 6.37 9.23
C GLU A 27 -18.99 5.00 8.63
N ARG A 28 -18.99 4.90 7.29
CA ARG A 28 -19.34 3.66 6.58
C ARG A 28 -18.21 2.63 6.53
N LYS A 29 -16.95 3.06 6.38
CA LYS A 29 -15.79 2.16 6.21
C LYS A 29 -14.89 2.07 7.44
N GLY A 30 -15.13 2.92 8.43
CA GLY A 30 -14.21 3.12 9.55
C GLY A 30 -12.90 3.74 9.10
N LEU A 31 -11.86 3.44 9.87
CA LEU A 31 -10.50 3.92 9.65
C LEU A 31 -9.84 3.14 8.51
N HIS A 32 -9.31 3.85 7.52
CA HIS A 32 -8.64 3.28 6.36
C HIS A 32 -7.50 4.17 5.88
N ILE A 33 -6.66 3.63 5.01
CA ILE A 33 -5.47 4.31 4.49
C ILE A 33 -5.60 4.40 2.98
N HIS A 34 -5.39 5.59 2.43
CA HIS A 34 -5.10 5.74 1.01
C HIS A 34 -3.60 5.79 0.84
N PHE A 35 -3.08 4.96 -0.04
CA PHE A 35 -1.67 4.91 -0.38
C PHE A 35 -1.53 5.04 -1.89
N VAL A 36 -0.68 5.96 -2.33
CA VAL A 36 -0.32 6.15 -3.74
C VAL A 36 1.19 5.98 -3.85
N GLY A 37 1.62 5.10 -4.75
CA GLY A 37 3.02 4.85 -5.05
C GLY A 37 3.30 5.08 -6.54
N TYR A 38 4.33 5.86 -6.84
CA TYR A 38 4.84 6.00 -8.20
C TYR A 38 5.86 4.90 -8.46
N LEU A 39 5.66 4.16 -9.55
CA LEU A 39 6.56 3.08 -9.98
C LEU A 39 7.46 3.55 -11.11
N ASN A 40 8.70 3.05 -11.13
CA ASN A 40 9.54 3.23 -12.31
C ASN A 40 9.02 2.31 -13.42
N GLY A 41 8.38 2.90 -14.43
CA GLY A 41 7.79 2.20 -15.57
C GLY A 41 8.81 1.47 -16.47
N GLN A 42 10.10 1.83 -16.39
CA GLN A 42 11.16 1.08 -17.08
C GLN A 42 11.49 -0.25 -16.39
N SER A 43 11.25 -0.35 -15.08
CA SER A 43 11.56 -1.54 -14.27
C SER A 43 10.34 -2.40 -13.97
N HIS A 44 9.13 -1.83 -14.04
CA HIS A 44 7.88 -2.49 -13.67
C HIS A 44 6.89 -2.48 -14.83
N ARG A 45 6.80 -3.61 -15.56
CA ARG A 45 5.83 -3.80 -16.67
C ARG A 45 4.38 -4.04 -16.22
N SER A 46 4.13 -4.21 -14.91
CA SER A 46 2.78 -4.45 -14.38
C SER A 46 2.60 -3.87 -12.98
N SER A 47 1.85 -2.77 -12.89
CA SER A 47 1.40 -2.17 -11.63
C SER A 47 0.57 -3.14 -10.77
N TYR A 48 -0.10 -4.10 -11.42
CA TYR A 48 -0.86 -5.16 -10.74
C TYR A 48 0.00 -6.03 -9.82
N LEU A 49 1.19 -6.44 -10.27
CA LEU A 49 2.08 -7.29 -9.46
C LEU A 49 2.56 -6.56 -8.21
N VAL A 50 2.86 -5.26 -8.34
CA VAL A 50 3.27 -4.42 -7.21
C VAL A 50 2.09 -4.21 -6.26
N SER A 51 0.88 -3.95 -6.78
CA SER A 51 -0.35 -3.85 -5.98
C SER A 51 -0.62 -5.14 -5.19
N ARG A 52 -0.47 -6.32 -5.82
CA ARG A 52 -0.60 -7.62 -5.14
C ARG A 52 0.43 -7.81 -4.03
N LEU A 53 1.70 -7.52 -4.31
CA LEU A 53 2.78 -7.60 -3.32
C LEU A 53 2.50 -6.69 -2.12
N MET A 54 2.07 -5.45 -2.37
CA MET A 54 1.69 -4.51 -1.31
C MET A 54 0.53 -5.03 -0.47
N GLY A 55 -0.46 -5.67 -1.09
CA GLY A 55 -1.59 -6.29 -0.38
C GLY A 55 -1.17 -7.45 0.51
N ASP A 56 -0.25 -8.27 0.05
CA ASP A 56 0.28 -9.41 0.83
C ASP A 56 1.15 -8.93 2.00
N ILE A 57 2.02 -7.93 1.78
CA ILE A 57 2.80 -7.29 2.85
C ILE A 57 1.86 -6.67 3.88
N TRP A 58 0.86 -5.91 3.43
CA TRP A 58 -0.11 -5.26 4.30
C TRP A 58 -0.88 -6.27 5.16
N ARG A 59 -1.34 -7.38 4.56
CA ARG A 59 -2.00 -8.47 5.29
C ARG A 59 -1.10 -9.06 6.35
N ARG A 60 0.19 -9.28 6.05
CA ARG A 60 1.15 -9.80 7.03
C ARG A 60 1.41 -8.82 8.17
N VAL A 61 1.55 -7.54 7.85
CA VAL A 61 1.85 -6.48 8.83
C VAL A 61 0.67 -6.23 9.78
N THR A 62 -0.56 -6.31 9.27
CA THR A 62 -1.80 -6.05 10.04
C THR A 62 -2.48 -7.30 10.60
N GLY A 63 -1.92 -8.49 10.37
CA GLY A 63 -2.56 -9.76 10.74
C GLY A 63 -3.88 -10.04 10.00
N GLY A 64 -4.12 -9.38 8.88
CA GLY A 64 -5.30 -9.57 8.03
C GLY A 64 -6.58 -8.88 8.48
N GLY A 65 -6.56 -8.07 9.55
CA GLY A 65 -7.73 -7.36 10.07
C GLY A 65 -8.21 -6.17 9.22
N TRP A 66 -7.37 -5.64 8.32
CA TRP A 66 -7.65 -4.42 7.55
C TRP A 66 -7.43 -4.66 6.06
N LEU A 67 -8.49 -5.05 5.34
CA LEU A 67 -8.46 -5.24 3.89
C LEU A 67 -8.46 -3.88 3.16
N LEU A 68 -7.31 -3.51 2.58
CA LEU A 68 -7.26 -2.50 1.52
C LEU A 68 -7.58 -3.17 0.19
N PRO A 69 -8.68 -2.83 -0.51
CA PRO A 69 -8.80 -3.17 -1.93
C PRO A 69 -7.80 -2.29 -2.69
N LEU A 70 -6.61 -2.82 -2.95
CA LEU A 70 -5.61 -2.15 -3.77
C LEU A 70 -6.02 -2.28 -5.23
N VAL A 71 -6.48 -1.17 -5.81
CA VAL A 71 -6.80 -1.07 -7.23
C VAL A 71 -5.61 -0.43 -7.94
N PRO A 72 -5.00 -1.05 -8.96
CA PRO A 72 -4.01 -0.38 -9.79
C PRO A 72 -4.69 0.78 -10.52
N VAL A 73 -4.17 1.99 -10.32
CA VAL A 73 -4.58 3.21 -11.03
C VAL A 73 -3.75 3.35 -12.30
#